data_AF-A0A2R6IRK0-F1
#
_entry.id   AF-A0A2R6IRK0-F1
#
_cell.length_a   1.000
_cell.length_b   1.000
_cell.length_c   1.000
_cell.angle_alpha   90.00
_cell.angle_beta   90.00
_cell.angle_gamma   90.00
#
_symmetry.space_group_name_H-M   'P 1'
#
loop_
_entity.id
_entity.type
_entity.pdbx_description
1 polymer ?
#
loop_
_entity_poly.entity_id
_entity_poly.type
_entity_poly.pdbx_seq_one_letter_code
_entity_poly.pdbx_strand_id
1 'polypeptide(L)'
;MSIRNDGAGDRPTNGSFADHGIPDGRILLTGAARAIGAPPEETAVVDDLLLATVAAGFREAFAAAAGERPPDDVEAAIDDAVAWTRAEAAGERVHLRDRLLPAFYRRLDRFHNAYHDGDGPVVTV
;
A
#
# COMPACT_ATOMS: atom_id res chain seq x y z
N MET A 1 -5.26 12.34 39.60
CA MET A 1 -4.41 13.07 38.65
C MET A 1 -3.12 12.31 38.42
N SER A 2 -3.00 11.64 37.27
CA SER A 2 -1.78 11.43 36.45
C SER A 2 -2.06 10.32 35.45
N ILE A 3 -2.49 10.75 34.26
CA ILE A 3 -2.49 9.95 33.04
C ILE A 3 -1.03 9.92 32.60
N ARG A 4 -0.42 8.75 32.44
CA ARG A 4 0.91 8.66 31.82
C ARG A 4 1.02 7.49 30.87
N ASN A 5 1.15 7.92 29.62
CA ASN A 5 1.97 7.39 28.54
C ASN A 5 1.31 6.40 27.59
N ASP A 6 0.64 7.00 26.61
CA ASP A 6 0.63 6.63 25.19
C ASP A 6 1.98 6.06 24.73
N GLY A 7 2.17 4.78 25.03
CA GLY A 7 3.15 3.92 24.36
C GLY A 7 2.59 3.42 23.04
N ALA A 8 2.00 4.30 22.21
CA ALA A 8 1.87 4.07 20.77
C ALA A 8 3.28 4.23 20.17
N GLY A 9 4.20 3.39 20.64
CA GLY A 9 5.50 3.24 20.06
C GLY A 9 5.29 2.77 18.64
N ASP A 10 5.91 3.51 17.72
CA ASP A 10 6.30 3.22 16.35
C ASP A 10 6.92 1.81 16.21
N ARG A 11 6.15 0.80 16.59
CA ARG A 11 6.46 -0.60 16.42
C ARG A 11 5.92 -0.88 15.02
N PRO A 12 6.74 -1.39 14.08
CA PRO A 12 6.16 -1.95 12.87
C PRO A 12 5.17 -2.99 13.37
N THR A 13 3.88 -2.71 13.20
CA THR A 13 2.84 -3.73 13.19
C THR A 13 3.46 -4.87 12.39
N ASN A 14 3.40 -6.12 12.90
CA ASN A 14 3.64 -7.29 12.04
C ASN A 14 3.07 -6.94 10.68
N GLY A 15 3.91 -6.88 9.64
CA GLY A 15 3.55 -6.15 8.42
C GLY A 15 2.15 -6.55 8.01
N SER A 16 1.27 -5.63 7.62
CA SER A 16 -0.15 -5.95 7.37
C SER A 16 -0.35 -7.16 6.44
N PHE A 17 0.68 -7.49 5.67
CA PHE A 17 0.77 -8.64 4.77
C PHE A 17 1.48 -9.88 5.37
N ALA A 18 1.72 -9.94 6.67
CA ALA A 18 2.43 -11.04 7.34
C ALA A 18 1.65 -12.35 7.25
N ASP A 19 0.31 -12.28 7.29
CA ASP A 19 -0.57 -13.43 7.05
C ASP A 19 -0.45 -13.99 5.62
N HIS A 20 0.06 -13.16 4.70
CA HIS A 20 0.39 -13.54 3.31
C HIS A 20 1.87 -13.95 3.15
N GLY A 21 2.59 -14.17 4.24
CA GLY A 21 4.01 -14.53 4.20
C GLY A 21 4.95 -13.37 3.90
N ILE A 22 4.48 -12.12 3.99
CA ILE A 22 5.27 -10.90 3.75
C ILE A 22 5.53 -10.21 5.10
N PRO A 23 6.65 -10.51 5.78
CA PRO A 23 6.91 -10.03 7.13
C PRO A 23 7.26 -8.53 7.20
N ASP A 24 7.75 -7.97 6.10
CA ASP A 24 8.12 -6.56 5.97
C ASP A 24 7.49 -5.95 4.73
N GLY A 25 6.58 -5.00 4.94
CA GLY A 25 5.91 -4.27 3.87
C GLY A 25 6.84 -3.47 2.95
N ARG A 26 8.08 -3.18 3.38
CA ARG A 26 9.12 -2.57 2.52
C ARG A 26 9.49 -3.46 1.34
N ILE A 27 9.22 -4.77 1.42
CA ILE A 27 9.39 -5.71 0.31
C ILE A 27 8.49 -5.31 -0.85
N LEU A 28 7.22 -4.95 -0.57
CA LEU A 28 6.27 -4.50 -1.59
C LEU A 28 6.71 -3.19 -2.23
N LEU A 29 7.16 -2.21 -1.43
CA LEU A 29 7.67 -0.94 -1.95
C LEU A 29 8.88 -1.14 -2.88
N THR A 30 9.84 -1.96 -2.45
CA THR A 30 11.07 -2.23 -3.22
C THR A 30 10.77 -3.06 -4.47
N GLY A 31 9.87 -4.03 -4.36
CA GLY A 31 9.40 -4.86 -5.47
C GLY A 31 8.66 -4.03 -6.51
N ALA A 32 7.73 -3.16 -6.10
CA ALA A 32 6.98 -2.30 -6.99
C ALA A 32 7.92 -1.32 -7.72
N ALA A 33 8.86 -0.70 -7.01
CA ALA A 33 9.86 0.16 -7.63
C ALA A 33 10.72 -0.58 -8.66
N ARG A 34 11.05 -1.86 -8.42
CA ARG A 34 11.75 -2.71 -9.40
C ARG A 34 10.87 -3.07 -10.59
N ALA A 35 9.62 -3.46 -10.36
CA ALA A 35 8.68 -3.87 -11.41
C ALA A 35 8.37 -2.72 -12.37
N ILE A 36 8.26 -1.49 -11.85
CA ILE A 36 8.02 -0.29 -12.66
C ILE A 36 9.27 0.12 -13.45
N GLY A 37 10.47 -0.28 -13.01
CA GLY A 37 11.72 0.06 -13.69
C GLY A 37 12.12 1.54 -13.60
N ALA A 38 11.47 2.30 -12.72
CA ALA A 38 11.68 3.74 -12.59
C ALA A 38 13.02 4.09 -11.93
N PRO A 39 13.90 4.89 -12.55
CA PRO A 39 15.05 5.46 -11.88
C PRO A 39 14.64 6.32 -10.67
N PRO A 40 15.53 6.47 -9.67
CA PRO A 40 15.20 7.15 -8.43
C PRO A 40 14.83 8.62 -8.57
N GLU A 41 15.37 9.30 -9.57
CA GLU A 41 15.07 10.71 -9.83
C GLU A 41 13.85 10.91 -10.73
N GLU A 42 13.14 9.85 -11.10
CA GLU A 42 12.02 9.95 -12.03
C GLU A 42 10.86 10.73 -11.42
N THR A 43 10.44 11.76 -12.15
CA THR A 43 9.19 12.47 -11.89
C THR A 43 8.20 12.18 -13.01
N ALA A 44 6.96 11.93 -12.65
CA ALA A 44 5.89 11.67 -13.61
C ALA A 44 4.65 12.48 -13.23
N VAL A 45 3.84 12.80 -14.24
CA VAL A 45 2.50 13.34 -14.00
C VAL A 45 1.62 12.18 -13.57
N VAL A 46 0.85 12.37 -12.49
CA VAL A 46 -0.10 11.35 -12.04
C VAL A 46 -1.28 11.32 -13.00
N ASP A 47 -1.27 10.33 -13.87
CA ASP A 47 -2.33 10.00 -14.81
C ASP A 47 -2.81 8.54 -14.62
N ASP A 48 -3.85 8.16 -15.35
CA ASP A 48 -4.44 6.83 -15.24
C ASP A 48 -3.48 5.71 -15.64
N LEU A 49 -2.58 5.97 -16.60
CA LEU A 49 -1.60 4.99 -17.04
C LEU A 49 -0.53 4.76 -15.98
N LEU A 50 -0.04 5.82 -15.35
CA LEU A 50 0.89 5.73 -14.25
C LEU A 50 0.27 4.99 -13.07
N LEU A 51 -0.97 5.33 -12.70
CA LEU A 51 -1.66 4.66 -11.60
C LEU A 51 -1.89 3.17 -11.89
N ALA A 52 -2.26 2.80 -13.12
CA ALA A 52 -2.37 1.41 -13.53
C ALA A 52 -1.02 0.68 -13.47
N THR A 53 0.07 1.36 -13.86
CA THR A 53 1.44 0.83 -13.80
C THR A 53 1.89 0.63 -12.36
N VAL A 54 1.60 1.59 -11.47
CA VAL A 54 1.88 1.48 -10.03
C VAL A 54 1.12 0.30 -9.43
N ALA A 55 -0.18 0.19 -9.70
CA ALA A 55 -1.01 -0.89 -9.20
C ALA A 55 -0.51 -2.27 -9.69
N ALA A 56 -0.18 -2.38 -10.98
CA ALA A 56 0.45 -3.59 -11.53
C ALA A 56 1.79 -3.90 -10.84
N GLY A 57 2.63 -2.88 -10.58
CA GLY A 57 3.87 -3.04 -9.85
C GLY A 57 3.68 -3.60 -8.44
N PHE A 58 2.66 -3.15 -7.70
CA PHE A 58 2.33 -3.69 -6.39
C PHE A 58 1.77 -5.13 -6.45
N ARG A 59 0.95 -5.45 -7.44
CA ARG A 59 0.45 -6.82 -7.67
C ARG A 59 1.59 -7.80 -7.94
N GLU A 60 2.53 -7.43 -8.81
CA GLU A 60 3.70 -8.24 -9.13
C GLU A 60 4.65 -8.34 -7.93
N ALA A 61 4.83 -7.25 -7.17
CA ALA A 61 5.64 -7.28 -5.95
C ALA A 61 5.05 -8.21 -4.88
N PHE A 62 3.73 -8.20 -4.71
CA PHE A 62 3.03 -9.13 -3.84
C PHE A 62 3.22 -10.57 -4.34
N ALA A 63 2.98 -10.82 -5.63
CA ALA A 63 3.10 -12.17 -6.17
C ALA A 63 4.52 -12.75 -6.07
N ALA A 64 5.54 -11.91 -6.26
CA ALA A 64 6.92 -12.32 -6.07
C ALA A 64 7.26 -12.59 -4.58
N ALA A 65 6.62 -11.89 -3.65
CA ALA A 65 6.90 -12.01 -2.21
C ALA A 65 6.13 -13.15 -1.55
N ALA A 66 4.83 -13.25 -1.82
CA ALA A 66 3.93 -14.29 -1.29
C ALA A 66 4.04 -15.62 -2.07
N GLY A 67 4.52 -15.58 -3.33
CA GLY A 67 4.57 -16.74 -4.21
C GLY A 67 3.23 -17.06 -4.89
N GLU A 68 2.21 -16.21 -4.72
CA GLU A 68 0.87 -16.37 -5.29
C GLU A 68 0.25 -15.02 -5.68
N ARG A 69 -0.79 -15.04 -6.53
CA ARG A 69 -1.48 -13.80 -6.91
C ARG A 69 -2.15 -13.16 -5.68
N PRO A 70 -2.28 -11.82 -5.65
CA PRO A 70 -2.99 -11.15 -4.56
C PRO A 70 -4.42 -11.69 -4.41
N PRO A 71 -4.86 -12.01 -3.18
CA PRO A 71 -6.26 -12.34 -2.91
C PRO A 71 -7.18 -11.13 -3.04
N ASP A 72 -8.49 -11.36 -3.07
CA ASP A 72 -9.51 -10.35 -3.38
C ASP A 72 -9.48 -9.14 -2.43
N ASP A 73 -9.16 -9.33 -1.15
CA ASP A 73 -8.99 -8.26 -0.17
C ASP A 73 -7.81 -7.35 -0.49
N VAL A 74 -6.69 -7.95 -0.93
CA VAL A 74 -5.50 -7.20 -1.36
C VAL A 74 -5.75 -6.51 -2.70
N GLU A 75 -6.41 -7.17 -3.66
CA GLU A 75 -6.81 -6.55 -4.94
C GLU A 75 -7.71 -5.33 -4.69
N ALA A 76 -8.72 -5.45 -3.83
CA ALA A 76 -9.58 -4.34 -3.44
C ALA A 76 -8.78 -3.20 -2.79
N ALA A 77 -7.86 -3.52 -1.88
CA ALA A 77 -7.01 -2.52 -1.24
C ALA A 77 -6.11 -1.76 -2.23
N ILE A 78 -5.61 -2.44 -3.27
CA ILE A 78 -4.84 -1.84 -4.36
C ILE A 78 -5.73 -0.90 -5.18
N ASP A 79 -6.93 -1.33 -5.55
CA ASP A 79 -7.86 -0.52 -6.35
C ASP A 79 -8.34 0.73 -5.59
N ASP A 80 -8.58 0.62 -4.27
CA ASP A 80 -8.92 1.77 -3.45
C ASP A 80 -7.74 2.72 -3.23
N ALA A 81 -6.51 2.19 -3.14
CA ALA A 81 -5.32 3.02 -3.14
C ALA A 81 -5.19 3.81 -4.45
N VAL A 82 -5.50 3.19 -5.60
CA VAL A 82 -5.57 3.88 -6.90
C VAL A 82 -6.63 4.97 -6.90
N ALA A 83 -7.86 4.67 -6.48
CA ALA A 83 -8.96 5.63 -6.46
C ALA A 83 -8.63 6.83 -5.56
N TRP A 84 -8.03 6.58 -4.39
CA TRP A 84 -7.60 7.63 -3.47
C TRP A 84 -6.46 8.49 -4.06
N THR A 85 -5.42 7.87 -4.61
CA THR A 85 -4.31 8.61 -5.22
C THR A 85 -4.77 9.44 -6.42
N ARG A 86 -5.70 8.92 -7.23
CA ARG A 86 -6.33 9.69 -8.31
C ARG A 86 -7.04 10.93 -7.76
N ALA A 87 -7.83 10.80 -6.70
CA ALA A 87 -8.57 11.92 -6.13
C ALA A 87 -7.64 13.03 -5.58
N GLU A 88 -6.51 12.65 -4.98
CA GLU A 88 -5.64 13.58 -4.28
C GLU A 88 -4.56 14.21 -5.16
N ALA A 89 -4.05 13.47 -6.16
CA ALA A 89 -2.84 13.85 -6.88
C ALA A 89 -3.01 13.89 -8.41
N ALA A 90 -4.21 13.65 -8.97
CA ALA A 90 -4.40 13.67 -10.42
C ALA A 90 -3.91 14.99 -11.05
N GLY A 91 -3.06 14.86 -12.07
CA GLY A 91 -2.44 15.99 -12.76
C GLY A 91 -1.23 16.61 -12.05
N GLU A 92 -0.90 16.18 -10.83
CA GLU A 92 0.32 16.62 -10.14
C GLU A 92 1.56 15.91 -10.72
N ARG A 93 2.69 16.63 -10.82
CA ARG A 93 3.99 16.02 -11.11
C ARG A 93 4.71 15.69 -9.82
N VAL A 94 4.97 14.41 -9.58
CA VAL A 94 5.56 13.91 -8.33
C VAL A 94 6.75 13.00 -8.58
N HIS A 95 7.67 12.91 -7.62
CA HIS A 95 8.75 11.93 -7.64
C HIS A 95 8.20 10.53 -7.39
N LEU A 96 8.49 9.59 -8.30
CA LEU A 96 7.93 8.24 -8.24
C LEU A 96 8.34 7.51 -6.96
N ARG A 97 9.66 7.39 -6.71
CA ARG A 97 10.17 6.61 -5.58
C ARG A 97 10.06 7.31 -4.24
N ASP A 98 10.19 8.63 -4.23
CA ASP A 98 10.28 9.40 -2.98
C ASP A 98 8.92 9.89 -2.49
N ARG A 99 7.92 10.00 -3.39
CA ARG A 99 6.61 10.56 -3.06
C ARG A 99 5.48 9.60 -3.41
N LEU A 100 5.36 9.20 -4.68
CA LEU A 100 4.21 8.43 -5.15
C LEU A 100 4.14 7.04 -4.54
N LEU A 101 5.19 6.22 -4.71
CA LEU A 101 5.20 4.84 -4.21
C LEU A 101 5.06 4.76 -2.68
N PRO A 102 5.75 5.59 -1.86
CA PRO A 102 5.55 5.59 -0.42
C PRO A 102 4.15 6.04 -0.02
N ALA A 103 3.57 7.03 -0.70
CA ALA A 103 2.20 7.47 -0.41
C ALA A 103 1.17 6.39 -0.77
N PHE A 104 1.33 5.77 -1.93
CA PHE A 104 0.50 4.67 -2.40
C PHE A 104 0.57 3.48 -1.42
N TYR A 105 1.77 3.05 -1.04
CA TYR A 105 1.97 1.94 -0.10
C TYR A 105 1.28 2.20 1.24
N ARG A 106 1.44 3.39 1.84
CA ARG A 106 0.76 3.74 3.10
C ARG A 106 -0.76 3.64 2.99
N ARG A 107 -1.31 3.94 1.81
CA ARG A 107 -2.76 3.88 1.58
C ARG A 107 -3.24 2.45 1.38
N LEU A 108 -2.52 1.67 0.59
CA LEU A 108 -2.71 0.24 0.42
C LEU A 108 -2.69 -0.50 1.78
N ASP A 109 -1.67 -0.26 2.60
CA ASP A 109 -1.52 -0.83 3.95
C ASP A 109 -2.73 -0.51 4.84
N ARG A 110 -3.21 0.73 4.80
CA ARG A 110 -4.41 1.15 5.55
C ARG A 110 -5.69 0.45 5.07
N PHE A 111 -5.88 0.31 3.76
CA PHE A 111 -7.06 -0.38 3.22
C PHE A 111 -7.01 -1.88 3.49
N HIS A 112 -5.84 -2.50 3.34
CA HIS A 112 -5.64 -3.91 3.65
C HIS A 112 -5.98 -4.21 5.11
N ASN A 113 -5.45 -3.43 6.06
CA ASN A 113 -5.82 -3.56 7.46
C ASN A 113 -7.34 -3.41 7.68
N ALA A 114 -8.00 -2.46 7.00
CA ALA A 114 -9.45 -2.28 7.15
C ALA A 114 -10.27 -3.47 6.62
N TYR A 115 -9.77 -4.20 5.62
CA TYR A 115 -10.39 -5.41 5.10
C TYR A 115 -10.04 -6.66 5.92
N HIS A 116 -8.87 -6.67 6.54
CA HIS A 116 -8.40 -7.75 7.37
C HIS A 116 -8.99 -7.72 8.79
N ASP A 117 -9.09 -6.53 9.41
CA ASP A 117 -9.80 -6.30 10.68
C ASP A 117 -11.34 -6.41 10.52
N GLY A 118 -11.80 -6.73 9.29
CA GLY A 118 -13.19 -6.94 8.90
C GLY A 118 -13.83 -8.24 9.40
N ASP A 119 -13.26 -8.92 10.40
CA ASP A 119 -14.00 -9.86 11.26
C ASP A 119 -14.93 -9.06 12.20
N GLY A 120 -15.98 -8.49 11.58
CA GLY A 120 -17.26 -8.08 12.19
C GLY A 120 -17.35 -6.69 12.85
N PRO A 121 -18.12 -5.73 12.29
CA PRO A 121 -18.97 -4.94 13.17
C PRO A 121 -19.99 -5.90 13.78
N VAL A 122 -19.91 -6.11 15.09
CA VAL A 122 -21.01 -6.72 15.85
C VAL A 122 -22.20 -5.77 15.73
N VAL A 123 -23.05 -5.98 14.73
CA VAL A 123 -24.35 -5.33 14.66
C VAL A 123 -25.18 -5.97 15.77
N THR A 124 -25.21 -5.30 16.91
CA THR A 124 -26.12 -5.64 17.99
C THR A 124 -27.52 -5.27 17.52
N VAL A 125 -28.35 -6.27 17.22
CA VAL A 125 -29.81 -6.14 17.11
C VAL A 125 -30.47 -6.42 18.44
#